data_AF-A0A556M9F2-F1
#
_entry.id   AF-A0A556M9F2-F1
#
_cell.length_a   1.000
_cell.length_b   1.000
_cell.length_c   1.000
_cell.angle_alpha   90.00
_cell.angle_beta   90.00
_cell.angle_gamma   90.00
#
_symmetry.space_group_name_H-M   'P 1'
#
loop_
_entity.id
_entity.type
_entity.pdbx_description
1 polymer ?
#
loop_
_entity_poly.entity_id
_entity_poly.type
_entity_poly.pdbx_seq_one_letter_code
_entity_poly.pdbx_strand_id
1 'polypeptide(L)'
;MKTRFYILLSLKTPQGFTDYGQYFFGNDRDVAYGLFAQLKGSADMKDNCLLHIDLMETVNELPVRIKTICCTLDELGANCKLIAREVFRLKNLKEMV
;
A
#
# COMPACT_ATOMS: atom_id res chain seq x y z
N MET A 1 -17.43 -1.72 14.72
CA MET A 1 -16.96 -1.70 13.31
C MET A 1 -15.44 -1.54 13.32
N LYS A 2 -14.70 -2.27 12.47
CA LYS A 2 -13.23 -2.28 12.53
C LYS A 2 -12.64 -1.58 11.31
N THR A 3 -12.08 -0.39 11.51
CA THR A 3 -11.19 0.28 10.55
C THR A 3 -10.05 -0.67 10.18
N ARG A 4 -9.70 -0.75 8.89
CA ARG A 4 -8.57 -1.55 8.40
C ARG A 4 -7.76 -0.73 7.41
N PHE A 5 -6.44 -0.92 7.47
CA PHE A 5 -5.50 -0.33 6.54
C PHE A 5 -4.91 -1.42 5.63
N TYR A 6 -4.76 -1.09 4.36
CA TYR A 6 -4.19 -1.97 3.35
C TYR A 6 -3.47 -1.18 2.25
N ILE A 7 -2.50 -1.82 1.58
CA ILE A 7 -1.88 -1.30 0.35
C ILE A 7 -2.67 -1.91 -0.80
N LEU A 8 -3.04 -1.09 -1.76
CA LEU A 8 -3.61 -1.50 -3.03
C LEU A 8 -2.61 -1.22 -4.15
N LEU A 9 -2.36 -2.22 -4.99
CA LEU A 9 -1.52 -2.12 -6.16
C LEU A 9 -2.42 -2.03 -7.40
N SER A 10 -2.21 -1.00 -8.20
CA SER A 10 -2.91 -0.84 -9.47
C SER A 10 -1.96 -0.48 -10.60
N LEU A 11 -2.35 -0.84 -11.82
CA LEU A 11 -1.57 -0.56 -13.03
C LEU A 11 -2.44 0.11 -14.10
N LYS A 12 -1.84 1.00 -14.89
CA LYS A 12 -2.51 1.70 -15.99
C LYS A 12 -2.67 0.74 -17.18
N THR A 13 -3.90 0.55 -17.62
CA THR A 13 -4.28 -0.16 -18.85
C THR A 13 -4.85 0.84 -19.87
N PRO A 14 -5.06 0.44 -21.13
CA PRO A 14 -5.79 1.27 -22.10
C PRO A 14 -7.21 1.65 -21.65
N GLN A 15 -7.83 0.88 -20.76
CA GLN A 15 -9.16 1.12 -20.21
C GLN A 15 -9.15 1.93 -18.91
N GLY A 16 -7.96 2.32 -18.42
CA GLY A 16 -7.77 3.00 -17.13
C GLY A 16 -6.99 2.14 -16.13
N PHE A 17 -6.96 2.56 -14.87
CA PHE A 17 -6.27 1.80 -13.83
C PHE A 17 -7.05 0.55 -13.45
N THR A 18 -6.33 -0.54 -13.23
CA THR A 18 -6.89 -1.81 -12.74
C THR A 18 -6.09 -2.31 -11.56
N ASP A 19 -6.81 -2.68 -10.51
CA ASP A 19 -6.23 -3.26 -9.31
C ASP A 19 -5.80 -4.71 -9.59
N TYR A 20 -4.61 -5.09 -9.16
CA TYR A 20 -4.08 -6.44 -9.38
C TYR A 20 -3.51 -7.09 -8.11
N GLY A 21 -3.41 -6.36 -7.01
CA GLY A 21 -2.88 -6.89 -5.77
C GLY A 21 -3.19 -6.03 -4.55
N GLN A 22 -3.21 -6.67 -3.38
CA GLN A 22 -3.45 -6.00 -2.10
C GLN A 22 -2.67 -6.64 -0.96
N TYR A 23 -2.24 -5.83 0.01
CA TYR A 23 -1.59 -6.28 1.24
C TYR A 23 -2.33 -5.72 2.45
N PHE A 24 -2.67 -6.57 3.43
CA PHE A 24 -3.42 -6.16 4.62
C PHE A 24 -2.52 -6.09 5.87
N PHE A 25 -2.59 -4.99 6.62
CA PHE A 25 -1.73 -4.76 7.80
C PHE A 25 -2.47 -4.94 9.13
N GLY A 26 -3.78 -4.66 9.15
CA GLY A 26 -4.58 -4.62 10.37
C GLY A 26 -5.24 -3.25 10.53
N ASN A 27 -5.37 -2.77 11.77
CA ASN A 27 -6.11 -1.55 12.12
C ASN A 27 -5.23 -0.46 12.77
N ASP A 28 -3.92 -0.67 12.86
CA ASP A 28 -2.98 0.29 13.42
C ASP A 28 -2.59 1.34 12.36
N ARG A 29 -3.03 2.58 12.60
CA ARG A 29 -2.82 3.71 11.69
C ARG A 29 -1.35 4.10 11.62
N ASP A 30 -0.66 4.20 12.76
CA ASP A 30 0.71 4.69 12.81
C ASP A 30 1.66 3.72 12.10
N VAL A 31 1.41 2.42 12.26
CA VAL A 31 2.11 1.37 11.51
C VAL A 31 1.85 1.50 10.01
N ALA A 32 0.60 1.69 9.59
CA ALA A 32 0.25 1.78 8.17
C ALA A 32 0.91 3.00 7.50
N TYR A 33 0.84 4.17 8.15
CA TYR A 33 1.47 5.39 7.65
C TYR A 33 3.00 5.30 7.67
N GLY A 34 3.57 4.73 8.74
CA GLY A 34 5.01 4.54 8.87
C GLY A 34 5.58 3.57 7.84
N LEU A 35 4.86 2.49 7.52
CA LEU A 35 5.22 1.57 6.42
C LEU A 35 5.16 2.29 5.08
N PHE A 36 4.05 3.00 4.79
CA PHE A 36 3.87 3.68 3.51
C PHE A 36 4.93 4.77 3.26
N ALA A 37 5.32 5.50 4.30
CA ALA A 37 6.36 6.54 4.22
C ALA A 37 7.76 6.00 3.86
N GLN A 38 8.00 4.69 4.01
CA GLN A 38 9.25 4.04 3.63
C GLN A 38 9.25 3.50 2.21
N LEU A 39 8.10 3.52 1.52
CA LEU A 39 7.99 3.03 0.15
C LEU A 39 8.68 3.98 -0.82
N LYS A 40 9.36 3.41 -1.80
CA LYS A 40 9.99 4.14 -2.90
C LYS A 40 8.94 4.54 -3.93
N GLY A 41 9.10 5.72 -4.50
CA GLY A 41 8.20 6.27 -5.48
C GLY A 41 8.02 7.76 -5.26
N SER A 42 7.13 8.36 -6.04
CA SER A 42 6.83 9.79 -5.96
C SER A 42 5.34 10.05 -5.84
N ALA A 43 4.99 11.03 -5.02
CA ALA A 43 3.65 11.60 -5.00
C ALA A 43 3.39 12.51 -6.22
N ASP A 44 4.43 12.92 -6.94
CA ASP A 44 4.32 13.69 -8.17
C ASP A 44 3.84 12.77 -9.30
N MET A 45 2.52 12.74 -9.48
CA MET A 45 1.82 12.01 -10.52
C MET A 45 2.18 12.59 -11.90
N LYS A 46 3.28 12.11 -12.48
CA LYS A 46 3.64 12.41 -13.87
C LYS A 46 2.77 11.57 -14.83
N ASP A 47 2.53 12.06 -16.04
CA ASP A 47 1.66 11.39 -17.04
C ASP A 47 2.07 9.95 -17.40
N ASN A 48 3.35 9.61 -17.19
CA ASN A 48 3.91 8.27 -17.38
C ASN A 48 3.80 7.36 -16.15
N CYS A 49 2.97 7.72 -15.17
CA CYS A 49 2.74 6.85 -14.05
C CYS A 49 1.92 5.61 -14.45
N LEU A 50 2.58 4.46 -14.53
CA LEU A 50 1.95 3.19 -14.93
C LEU A 50 1.64 2.27 -13.76
N LEU A 51 2.31 2.45 -12.62
CA LEU A 51 2.17 1.60 -11.43
C LEU A 51 1.91 2.48 -10.21
N HIS A 52 0.78 2.25 -9.57
CA HIS A 52 0.36 2.95 -8.37
C HIS A 52 0.43 2.03 -7.16
N ILE A 53 0.84 2.63 -6.04
CA ILE A 53 0.73 2.05 -4.71
C ILE A 53 -0.10 3.02 -3.88
N ASP A 54 -1.29 2.56 -3.50
CA ASP A 54 -2.25 3.33 -2.71
C ASP A 54 -2.22 2.85 -1.25
N LEU A 55 -2.19 3.79 -0.30
CA LEU A 55 -2.57 3.54 1.09
C LEU A 55 -4.07 3.72 1.21
N MET A 56 -4.76 2.66 1.64
CA MET A 56 -6.22 2.61 1.76
C MET A 56 -6.63 2.42 3.23
N GLU A 57 -7.76 2.99 3.60
CA GLU A 57 -8.46 2.81 4.88
C GLU A 57 -9.90 2.37 4.61
N THR A 58 -10.45 1.45 5.39
CA THR A 58 -11.89 1.15 5.35
C THR A 58 -12.61 1.94 6.45
N VAL A 59 -13.42 2.92 6.08
CA VAL A 59 -14.25 3.71 7.00
C VAL A 59 -15.71 3.30 6.79
N ASN A 60 -16.36 2.77 7.83
CA ASN A 60 -17.72 2.22 7.71
C ASN A 60 -17.86 1.21 6.55
N GLU A 61 -16.86 0.34 6.38
CA GLU A 61 -16.75 -0.65 5.29
C GLU A 61 -16.54 -0.07 3.88
N LEU A 62 -16.51 1.26 3.74
CA LEU A 62 -16.22 1.92 2.48
C LEU A 62 -14.70 2.12 2.32
N PRO A 63 -14.12 1.73 1.18
CA PRO A 63 -12.70 1.95 0.91
C PRO A 63 -12.45 3.43 0.62
N VAL A 64 -11.51 4.01 1.37
CA VAL A 64 -11.06 5.40 1.23
C VAL A 64 -9.58 5.39 0.90
N ARG A 65 -9.21 6.00 -0.23
CA ARG A 65 -7.82 6.22 -0.61
C ARG A 65 -7.26 7.39 0.18
N ILE A 66 -6.16 7.16 0.89
CA ILE A 66 -5.52 8.13 1.78
C ILE A 66 -4.33 8.80 1.09
N LYS A 67 -3.48 7.99 0.45
CA LYS A 67 -2.30 8.46 -0.30
C LYS A 67 -2.07 7.56 -1.49
N THR A 68 -1.40 8.10 -2.50
CA THR A 68 -0.88 7.35 -3.64
C THR A 68 0.54 7.77 -3.91
N ILE A 69 1.37 6.80 -4.28
CA ILE A 69 2.64 7.05 -4.95
C ILE A 69 2.68 6.33 -6.30
N CYS A 70 3.35 6.98 -7.24
CA CYS A 70 3.80 6.39 -8.48
C CYS A 70 5.13 5.69 -8.27
N CYS A 71 5.33 4.53 -8.90
CA CYS A 71 6.62 3.85 -8.88
C CYS A 71 6.99 3.23 -10.22
N THR A 72 8.29 2.98 -10.40
CA THR A 72 8.84 2.11 -11.46
C THR A 72 8.68 0.64 -11.08
N LEU A 73 8.93 -0.27 -12.03
CA LEU A 73 8.90 -1.71 -11.76
C LEU A 73 9.94 -2.15 -10.72
N ASP A 74 11.15 -1.57 -10.76
CA ASP A 74 12.22 -1.88 -9.81
C ASP A 74 11.87 -1.41 -8.39
N GLU A 75 11.29 -0.21 -8.28
CA GLU A 75 10.77 0.31 -7.02
C GLU A 75 9.62 -0.54 -6.49
N LEU A 76 8.69 -0.97 -7.36
CA LEU A 76 7.61 -1.89 -7.00
C LEU A 76 8.17 -3.19 -6.42
N GLY A 77 9.17 -3.80 -7.05
CA GLY A 77 9.83 -5.01 -6.53
C GLY A 77 10.44 -4.79 -5.13
N ALA A 78 11.14 -3.67 -4.94
CA ALA A 78 11.69 -3.29 -3.64
C ALA A 78 10.60 -3.05 -2.58
N ASN A 79 9.52 -2.38 -2.97
CA ASN A 79 8.38 -2.07 -2.12
C ASN A 79 7.65 -3.34 -1.68
N CYS A 80 7.34 -4.25 -2.61
CA CYS A 80 6.71 -5.54 -2.30
C CYS A 80 7.54 -6.35 -1.30
N LYS A 81 8.88 -6.36 -1.45
CA LYS A 81 9.78 -7.01 -0.49
C LYS A 81 9.70 -6.36 0.90
N LEU A 82 9.70 -5.03 0.98
CA LEU A 82 9.58 -4.30 2.24
C LEU A 82 8.22 -4.58 2.91
N ILE A 83 7.13 -4.47 2.15
CA ILE A 83 5.76 -4.70 2.63
C ILE A 83 5.63 -6.12 3.20
N ALA A 84 6.05 -7.14 2.44
CA ALA A 84 5.98 -8.53 2.87
C ALA A 84 6.76 -8.78 4.17
N ARG A 85 7.98 -8.22 4.28
CA ARG A 85 8.79 -8.31 5.50
C ARG A 85 8.10 -7.66 6.70
N GLU A 86 7.51 -6.48 6.50
CA GLU A 86 6.88 -5.74 7.60
C GLU A 86 5.56 -6.39 8.03
N VAL A 87 4.75 -6.88 7.09
CA VAL A 87 3.57 -7.72 7.39
C VAL A 87 3.98 -8.94 8.20
N PHE A 88 5.04 -9.65 7.79
CA PHE A 88 5.53 -10.81 8.54
C PHE A 88 5.92 -10.42 9.99
N ARG A 89 6.69 -9.34 10.16
CA ARG A 89 7.11 -8.84 11.48
C ARG A 89 5.91 -8.49 12.35
N LEU A 90 4.92 -7.79 11.81
CA LEU A 90 3.71 -7.38 12.54
C LEU A 90 2.87 -8.58 12.98
N LYS A 91 2.75 -9.61 12.13
CA LYS A 91 1.90 -10.76 12.39
C LYS A 91 2.54 -11.83 13.27
N ASN A 92 3.87 -11.92 13.31
CA ASN A 92 4.55 -13.01 14.01
C ASN A 92 5.40 -12.55 15.20
N LEU A 93 5.89 -11.30 15.23
CA LEU A 93 6.85 -10.85 16.24
C LEU A 93 6.25 -9.88 17.26
N LYS A 94 5.11 -9.25 16.98
CA LYS A 94 4.42 -8.36 17.95
C LYS A 94 3.55 -9.11 18.97
N GLU A 95 3.36 -10.43 18.84
CA GLU A 95 2.64 -11.27 19.82
C GLU A 95 3.58 -12.02 20.79
N MET A 96 4.89 -11.72 20.79
CA MET A 96 5.86 -12.35 21.71
C MET A 96 6.13 -11.52 22.98
N VAL A 97 5.07 -11.02 23.63
CA VAL A 97 5.15 -10.41 24.97
C VAL A 97 4.20 -11.13 25.92
#